data_AF-A0AAU4GCF8-F1
#
_entry.id   AF-A0AAU4GCF8-F1
#
_cell.length_a   1.000
_cell.length_b   1.000
_cell.length_c   1.000
_cell.angle_alpha   90.00
_cell.angle_beta   90.00
_cell.angle_gamma   90.00
#
_symmetry.space_group_name_H-M   'P 1'
#
loop_
_entity.id
_entity.type
_entity.pdbx_description
1 polymer ?
#
loop_
_entity_poly.entity_id
_entity_poly.type
_entity_poly.pdbx_seq_one_letter_code
_entity_poly.pdbx_strand_id
1 'polypeptide(L)'
;MSQAHITADLVRELLPEVDEIAREDLRDSVLGIWTRAWRSSAWERLSDVPKSVDLPSHRTLTVHSRAVARMSAQMADTVTELHGVSVDRDAVLAIALLHDVCKIYEFEPAPEGGGRWSTTGKRFQHGFLGAHWMLEAGMDEDLVHAVIAHTPHSSVIPQTQEAIIVHYADFADSDVQLLDAGQRLFCKRRS
;
A
#
# COMPACT_ATOMS: atom_id res chain seq x y z
N MET A 1 -12.34 21.59 6.46
CA MET A 1 -13.70 21.00 6.45
C MET A 1 -13.72 19.83 7.42
N SER A 2 -14.87 19.55 8.04
CA SER A 2 -14.98 18.52 9.09
C SER A 2 -14.77 17.11 8.52
N GLN A 3 -13.83 16.35 9.10
CA GLN A 3 -13.51 14.97 8.74
C GLN A 3 -14.61 13.96 9.16
N ALA A 4 -15.76 14.45 9.68
CA ALA A 4 -16.85 13.64 10.22
C ALA A 4 -17.62 12.79 9.18
N HIS A 5 -17.36 12.96 7.88
CA HIS A 5 -18.04 12.22 6.80
C HIS A 5 -17.23 11.02 6.28
N ILE A 6 -15.98 10.85 6.71
CA ILE A 6 -15.13 9.73 6.27
C ILE A 6 -15.59 8.45 6.95
N THR A 7 -16.04 7.45 6.19
CA THR A 7 -16.54 6.15 6.69
C THR A 7 -15.77 4.99 6.07
N ALA A 8 -15.89 3.81 6.69
CA ALA A 8 -15.34 2.57 6.13
C ALA A 8 -15.96 2.23 4.77
N ASP A 9 -17.24 2.54 4.55
CA ASP A 9 -17.91 2.31 3.26
C ASP A 9 -17.29 3.14 2.13
N LEU A 10 -16.94 4.41 2.39
CA LEU A 10 -16.24 5.24 1.39
C LEU A 10 -14.85 4.68 1.06
N VAL A 11 -14.14 4.15 2.05
CA VAL A 11 -12.85 3.47 1.82
C VAL A 11 -13.06 2.20 1.00
N ARG A 12 -14.07 1.40 1.33
CA ARG A 12 -14.43 0.17 0.62
C ARG A 12 -14.81 0.43 -0.84
N GLU A 13 -15.53 1.51 -1.14
CA GLU A 13 -15.82 1.93 -2.51
C GLU A 13 -14.54 2.26 -3.31
N LEU A 14 -13.53 2.84 -2.63
CA LEU A 14 -12.24 3.18 -3.24
C LEU A 14 -11.26 2.01 -3.31
N LEU A 15 -11.43 0.98 -2.48
CA LEU A 15 -10.59 -0.22 -2.38
C LEU A 15 -11.46 -1.50 -2.35
N PRO A 16 -12.24 -1.77 -3.42
CA PRO A 16 -13.22 -2.87 -3.43
C PRO A 16 -12.59 -4.26 -3.27
N GLU A 17 -11.30 -4.41 -3.54
CA GLU A 17 -10.52 -5.64 -3.35
C GLU A 17 -10.50 -6.10 -1.88
N VAL A 18 -10.85 -5.22 -0.92
CA VAL A 18 -11.05 -5.60 0.49
C VAL A 18 -12.15 -6.65 0.67
N ASP A 19 -13.10 -6.73 -0.26
CA ASP A 19 -14.21 -7.71 -0.25
C ASP A 19 -13.78 -9.11 -0.66
N GLU A 20 -12.60 -9.24 -1.26
CA GLU A 20 -12.00 -10.53 -1.57
C GLU A 20 -11.31 -11.17 -0.36
N ILE A 21 -11.13 -10.43 0.74
CA ILE A 21 -10.59 -10.94 2.00
C ILE A 21 -11.72 -11.69 2.74
N ALA A 22 -11.59 -13.01 2.88
CA ALA A 22 -12.59 -13.84 3.54
C ALA A 22 -12.59 -13.63 5.07
N ARG A 23 -11.40 -13.51 5.67
CA ARG A 23 -11.17 -13.22 7.09
C ARG A 23 -11.69 -11.84 7.48
N GLU A 24 -12.74 -11.83 8.30
CA GLU A 24 -13.42 -10.61 8.75
C GLU A 24 -12.51 -9.70 9.58
N ASP A 25 -11.68 -10.28 10.46
CA ASP A 25 -10.71 -9.56 11.28
C ASP A 25 -9.69 -8.77 10.43
N LEU A 26 -9.18 -9.38 9.35
CA LEU A 26 -8.28 -8.70 8.43
C LEU A 26 -8.99 -7.61 7.63
N ARG A 27 -10.18 -7.91 7.11
CA ARG A 27 -10.99 -6.95 6.34
C ARG A 27 -11.30 -5.70 7.18
N ASP A 28 -11.72 -5.90 8.42
CA ASP A 28 -12.03 -4.82 9.36
C ASP A 28 -10.78 -4.02 9.74
N SER A 29 -9.64 -4.70 9.92
CA SER A 29 -8.36 -4.04 10.18
C SER A 29 -7.92 -3.15 9.02
N VAL A 30 -8.00 -3.64 7.78
CA VAL A 30 -7.67 -2.86 6.58
C VAL A 30 -8.54 -1.61 6.49
N LEU A 31 -9.87 -1.76 6.58
CA LEU A 31 -10.80 -0.64 6.52
C LEU A 31 -10.59 0.35 7.68
N GLY A 32 -10.36 -0.17 8.89
CA GLY A 32 -10.10 0.62 10.09
C GLY A 32 -8.85 1.48 9.97
N ILE A 33 -7.75 0.91 9.49
CA ILE A 33 -6.47 1.61 9.31
C ILE A 33 -6.60 2.71 8.25
N TRP A 34 -7.15 2.39 7.06
CA TRP A 34 -7.37 3.40 6.02
C TRP A 34 -8.30 4.52 6.47
N THR A 35 -9.40 4.17 7.15
CA THR A 35 -10.36 5.16 7.68
C THR A 35 -9.68 6.08 8.70
N ARG A 36 -8.91 5.51 9.65
CA ARG A 36 -8.17 6.27 10.67
C ARG A 36 -7.12 7.18 10.03
N ALA A 37 -6.34 6.65 9.10
CA ALA A 37 -5.29 7.39 8.41
C ALA A 37 -5.89 8.57 7.63
N TRP A 38 -6.95 8.34 6.86
CA TRP A 38 -7.61 9.40 6.09
C TRP A 38 -8.22 10.47 7.00
N ARG A 39 -8.96 10.07 8.05
CA ARG A 39 -9.58 10.96 9.06
C ARG A 39 -8.61 11.87 9.82
N SER A 40 -7.34 11.58 9.74
CA SER A 40 -6.31 12.28 10.50
C SER A 40 -5.30 12.97 9.57
N SER A 41 -5.53 12.89 8.25
CA SER A 41 -4.67 13.44 7.20
C SER A 41 -5.05 14.86 6.79
N ALA A 42 -4.23 15.49 5.95
CA ALA A 42 -4.51 16.77 5.31
C ALA A 42 -5.38 16.65 4.04
N TRP A 43 -5.70 15.44 3.60
CA TRP A 43 -6.38 15.18 2.32
C TRP A 43 -7.90 15.21 2.47
N GLU A 44 -8.57 16.04 1.67
CA GLU A 44 -10.03 16.07 1.62
C GLU A 44 -10.61 14.82 0.96
N ARG A 45 -10.03 14.39 -0.17
CA ARG A 45 -10.42 13.19 -0.89
C ARG A 45 -9.27 12.20 -0.92
N LEU A 46 -9.53 10.96 -0.52
CA LEU A 46 -8.54 9.89 -0.58
C LEU A 46 -8.09 9.59 -2.03
N SER A 47 -8.98 9.81 -3.00
CA SER A 47 -8.68 9.70 -4.44
C SER A 47 -7.64 10.71 -4.94
N ASP A 48 -7.31 11.74 -4.17
CA ASP A 48 -6.36 12.78 -4.58
C ASP A 48 -4.94 12.52 -4.11
N VAL A 49 -4.76 11.54 -3.21
CA VAL A 49 -3.44 11.16 -2.71
C VAL A 49 -2.65 10.54 -3.86
N PRO A 50 -1.51 11.12 -4.27
CA PRO A 50 -0.70 10.54 -5.33
C PRO A 50 0.07 9.32 -4.80
N LYS A 51 0.36 8.34 -5.68
CA LYS A 51 1.25 7.21 -5.36
C LYS A 51 2.70 7.67 -5.15
N SER A 52 3.12 8.73 -5.85
CA SER A 52 4.43 9.36 -5.70
C SER A 52 4.35 10.82 -6.11
N VAL A 53 5.18 11.68 -5.51
CA VAL A 53 5.33 13.08 -5.92
C VAL A 53 6.20 13.25 -7.18
N ASP A 54 6.91 12.19 -7.59
CA ASP A 54 7.74 12.19 -8.82
C ASP A 54 6.96 11.71 -10.06
N LEU A 55 5.71 11.29 -9.87
CA LEU A 55 4.81 10.82 -10.91
C LEU A 55 3.65 11.80 -11.11
N PRO A 56 3.00 11.80 -12.29
CA PRO A 56 1.79 12.58 -12.51
C PRO A 56 0.71 12.29 -11.46
N SER A 57 0.08 13.32 -10.92
CA SER A 57 -0.89 13.22 -9.81
C SER A 57 -2.14 12.39 -10.10
N HIS A 58 -2.44 12.11 -11.37
CA HIS A 58 -3.53 11.19 -11.76
C HIS A 58 -3.20 9.71 -11.47
N ARG A 59 -1.95 9.38 -11.15
CA ARG A 59 -1.54 8.05 -10.64
C ARG A 59 -1.73 8.04 -9.14
N THR A 60 -2.94 7.68 -8.72
CA THR A 60 -3.36 7.79 -7.33
C THR A 60 -2.90 6.61 -6.49
N LEU A 61 -2.75 6.85 -5.20
CA LEU A 61 -2.43 5.84 -4.20
C LEU A 61 -3.45 4.70 -4.20
N THR A 62 -4.75 5.02 -4.25
CA THR A 62 -5.80 4.00 -4.28
C THR A 62 -5.71 3.12 -5.51
N VAL A 63 -5.55 3.69 -6.71
CA VAL A 63 -5.41 2.89 -7.95
C VAL A 63 -4.20 1.97 -7.87
N HIS A 64 -3.08 2.47 -7.34
CA HIS A 64 -1.89 1.66 -7.13
C HIS A 64 -2.13 0.51 -6.13
N SER A 65 -2.68 0.78 -4.94
CA SER A 65 -2.95 -0.28 -3.94
C SER A 65 -3.86 -1.38 -4.50
N ARG A 66 -4.85 -1.00 -5.34
CA ARG A 66 -5.72 -1.96 -6.03
C ARG A 66 -4.98 -2.79 -7.07
N ALA A 67 -4.09 -2.16 -7.85
CA ALA A 67 -3.28 -2.85 -8.85
C ALA A 67 -2.38 -3.90 -8.17
N VAL A 68 -1.68 -3.51 -7.09
CA VAL A 68 -0.85 -4.43 -6.31
C VAL A 68 -1.68 -5.55 -5.71
N ALA A 69 -2.82 -5.27 -5.08
CA ALA A 69 -3.69 -6.31 -4.51
C ALA A 69 -4.12 -7.35 -5.56
N ARG A 70 -4.55 -6.92 -6.75
CA ARG A 70 -4.95 -7.81 -7.84
C ARG A 70 -3.78 -8.64 -8.38
N MET A 71 -2.64 -7.99 -8.61
CA MET A 71 -1.43 -8.67 -9.11
C MET A 71 -0.93 -9.69 -8.09
N SER A 72 -0.86 -9.31 -6.81
CA SER A 72 -0.42 -10.19 -5.74
C SER A 72 -1.33 -11.39 -5.56
N ALA A 73 -2.66 -11.20 -5.63
CA ALA A 73 -3.61 -12.32 -5.58
C ALA A 73 -3.40 -13.30 -6.74
N GLN A 74 -3.24 -12.80 -7.97
CA GLN A 74 -2.97 -13.65 -9.14
C GLN A 74 -1.64 -14.40 -9.03
N MET A 75 -0.59 -13.75 -8.49
CA MET A 75 0.70 -14.38 -8.24
C MET A 75 0.60 -15.48 -7.17
N ALA A 76 -0.14 -15.22 -6.09
CA ALA A 76 -0.40 -16.20 -5.03
C ALA A 76 -1.13 -17.43 -5.59
N ASP A 77 -2.24 -17.20 -6.30
CA ASP A 77 -3.05 -18.26 -6.91
C ASP A 77 -2.20 -19.13 -7.85
N THR A 78 -1.39 -18.49 -8.72
CA THR A 78 -0.51 -19.18 -9.68
C THR A 78 0.55 -20.04 -8.97
N VAL A 79 1.20 -19.50 -7.95
CA VAL A 79 2.27 -20.20 -7.22
C VAL A 79 1.72 -21.35 -6.40
N THR A 80 0.55 -21.19 -5.78
CA THR A 80 -0.13 -22.28 -5.09
C THR A 80 -0.60 -23.36 -6.05
N GLU A 81 -1.22 -23.00 -7.18
CA GLU A 81 -1.73 -23.96 -8.17
C GLU A 81 -0.61 -24.79 -8.82
N LEU A 82 0.43 -24.11 -9.34
CA LEU A 82 1.44 -24.76 -10.18
C LEU A 82 2.60 -25.37 -9.39
N HIS A 83 2.89 -24.82 -8.20
CA HIS A 83 4.03 -25.25 -7.39
C HIS A 83 3.63 -25.86 -6.05
N GLY A 84 2.35 -25.83 -5.66
CA GLY A 84 1.89 -26.38 -4.38
C GLY A 84 2.41 -25.64 -3.16
N VAL A 85 2.90 -24.40 -3.33
CA VAL A 85 3.38 -23.57 -2.22
C VAL A 85 2.18 -23.01 -1.47
N SER A 86 2.13 -23.24 -0.16
CA SER A 86 1.10 -22.68 0.70
C SER A 86 1.27 -21.16 0.81
N VAL A 87 0.26 -20.41 0.40
CA VAL A 87 0.20 -18.95 0.50
C VAL A 87 -1.17 -18.58 1.05
N ASP A 88 -1.20 -17.75 2.09
CA ASP A 88 -2.44 -17.19 2.62
C ASP A 88 -2.89 -16.00 1.75
N ARG A 89 -3.89 -16.23 0.90
CA ARG A 89 -4.42 -15.22 -0.03
C ARG A 89 -5.03 -14.00 0.70
N ASP A 90 -5.65 -14.19 1.87
CA ASP A 90 -6.21 -13.08 2.65
C ASP A 90 -5.09 -12.21 3.24
N ALA A 91 -4.01 -12.82 3.71
CA ALA A 91 -2.81 -12.13 4.15
C ALA A 91 -2.17 -11.33 3.00
N VAL A 92 -2.04 -11.93 1.81
CA VAL A 92 -1.53 -11.23 0.60
C VAL A 92 -2.34 -9.98 0.30
N LEU A 93 -3.67 -10.10 0.26
CA LEU A 93 -4.55 -8.97 0.00
C LEU A 93 -4.44 -7.90 1.08
N ALA A 94 -4.42 -8.28 2.36
CA ALA A 94 -4.29 -7.33 3.46
C ALA A 94 -2.95 -6.57 3.41
N ILE A 95 -1.83 -7.26 3.19
CA ILE A 95 -0.51 -6.63 3.03
C ILE A 95 -0.53 -5.69 1.82
N ALA A 96 -1.01 -6.16 0.65
CA ALA A 96 -1.03 -5.36 -0.57
C ALA A 96 -1.90 -4.10 -0.43
N LEU A 97 -3.03 -4.18 0.26
CA LEU A 97 -3.89 -3.02 0.51
C LEU A 97 -3.29 -2.07 1.56
N LEU A 98 -2.40 -2.52 2.45
CA LEU A 98 -1.82 -1.69 3.51
C LEU A 98 -0.39 -1.22 3.29
N HIS A 99 0.37 -1.82 2.35
CA HIS A 99 1.81 -1.57 2.21
C HIS A 99 2.16 -0.08 2.11
N ASP A 100 1.34 0.67 1.37
CA ASP A 100 1.54 2.07 1.04
C ASP A 100 0.61 3.04 1.82
N VAL A 101 -0.19 2.56 2.77
CA VAL A 101 -1.19 3.41 3.49
C VAL A 101 -0.55 4.61 4.18
N CYS A 102 0.72 4.48 4.57
CA CYS A 102 1.52 5.56 5.15
C CYS A 102 1.68 6.78 4.23
N LYS A 103 1.53 6.65 2.91
CA LYS A 103 1.66 7.76 1.95
C LYS A 103 0.66 8.88 2.15
N ILE A 104 -0.49 8.59 2.77
CA ILE A 104 -1.47 9.59 3.23
C ILE A 104 -0.81 10.66 4.13
N TYR A 105 0.23 10.27 4.88
CA TYR A 105 1.00 11.15 5.75
C TYR A 105 2.37 11.51 5.21
N GLU A 106 2.93 10.72 4.31
CA GLU A 106 4.19 11.08 3.66
C GLU A 106 4.01 12.30 2.76
N PHE A 107 2.83 12.42 2.16
CA PHE A 107 2.46 13.53 1.29
C PHE A 107 1.35 14.39 1.88
N GLU A 108 1.36 15.66 1.54
CA GLU A 108 0.30 16.63 1.83
C GLU A 108 -0.11 17.35 0.54
N PRO A 109 -1.34 17.89 0.44
CA PRO A 109 -1.78 18.65 -0.72
C PRO A 109 -0.83 19.81 -1.04
N ALA A 110 -0.42 19.92 -2.30
CA ALA A 110 0.37 21.04 -2.78
C ALA A 110 -0.54 22.22 -3.18
N PRO A 111 -0.16 23.49 -2.90
CA PRO A 111 -0.94 24.67 -3.31
C PRO A 111 -1.25 24.73 -4.81
N GLU A 112 -0.34 24.22 -5.64
CA GLU A 112 -0.42 24.16 -7.10
C GLU A 112 -1.21 22.94 -7.63
N GLY A 113 -1.71 22.08 -6.75
CA GLY A 113 -2.37 20.82 -7.08
C GLY A 113 -1.42 19.62 -7.03
N GLY A 114 -1.97 18.43 -6.79
CA GLY A 114 -1.18 17.22 -6.52
C GLY A 114 -0.68 17.17 -5.07
N GLY A 115 0.46 16.51 -4.84
CA GLY A 115 1.03 16.32 -3.52
C GLY A 115 2.50 16.76 -3.44
N ARG A 116 2.94 17.09 -2.23
CA ARG A 116 4.34 17.34 -1.89
C ARG A 116 4.72 16.58 -0.62
N TRP A 117 6.01 16.37 -0.41
CA TRP A 117 6.52 15.76 0.83
C TRP A 117 6.13 16.58 2.07
N SER A 118 5.46 15.94 3.02
CA SER A 118 5.15 16.51 4.33
C SER A 118 6.40 16.51 5.23
N THR A 119 6.30 17.16 6.40
CA THR A 119 7.38 17.06 7.41
C THR A 119 7.54 15.63 7.93
N THR A 120 6.44 14.89 8.05
CA THR A 120 6.42 13.50 8.50
C THR A 120 7.08 12.57 7.48
N GLY A 121 6.74 12.71 6.19
CA GLY A 121 7.33 11.90 5.12
C GLY A 121 8.82 12.12 4.92
N LYS A 122 9.34 13.30 5.28
CA LYS A 122 10.78 13.56 5.29
C LYS A 122 11.53 12.98 6.50
N ARG A 123 10.81 12.57 7.55
CA ARG A 123 11.39 12.15 8.83
C ARG A 123 11.27 10.66 9.10
N PHE A 124 10.14 10.06 8.75
CA PHE A 124 9.91 8.63 8.93
C PHE A 124 10.16 7.88 7.63
N GLN A 125 10.70 6.68 7.78
CA GLN A 125 10.96 5.77 6.68
C GLN A 125 9.64 5.25 6.12
N HIS A 126 9.59 5.07 4.81
CA HIS A 126 8.40 4.61 4.09
C HIS A 126 7.95 3.22 4.56
N GLY A 127 6.69 3.08 4.98
CA GLY A 127 6.15 1.85 5.55
C GLY A 127 6.12 1.82 7.09
N PHE A 128 6.94 2.64 7.78
CA PHE A 128 6.97 2.68 9.25
C PHE A 128 5.59 2.99 9.86
N LEU A 129 4.90 4.03 9.38
CA LEU A 129 3.59 4.40 9.93
C LEU A 129 2.52 3.36 9.62
N GLY A 130 2.59 2.71 8.46
CA GLY A 130 1.68 1.62 8.09
C GLY A 130 1.83 0.45 9.06
N ALA A 131 3.07 -0.02 9.24
CA ALA A 131 3.41 -1.06 10.21
C ALA A 131 3.02 -0.67 11.65
N HIS A 132 3.22 0.58 12.05
CA HIS A 132 2.79 1.06 13.36
C HIS A 132 1.26 0.95 13.55
N TRP A 133 0.46 1.36 12.58
CA TRP A 133 -1.00 1.22 12.67
C TRP A 133 -1.46 -0.24 12.63
N MET A 134 -0.75 -1.11 11.91
CA MET A 134 -1.01 -2.55 11.93
C MET A 134 -0.75 -3.15 13.32
N LEU A 135 0.34 -2.75 13.99
CA LEU A 135 0.61 -3.13 15.38
C LEU A 135 -0.47 -2.59 16.34
N GLU A 136 -0.89 -1.33 16.19
CA GLU A 136 -1.98 -0.75 16.99
C GLU A 136 -3.31 -1.52 16.80
N ALA A 137 -3.56 -2.04 15.59
CA ALA A 137 -4.73 -2.84 15.27
C ALA A 137 -4.63 -4.31 15.75
N GLY A 138 -3.49 -4.72 16.31
CA GLY A 138 -3.27 -6.09 16.77
C GLY A 138 -3.11 -7.11 15.65
N MET A 139 -2.68 -6.67 14.46
CA MET A 139 -2.41 -7.56 13.33
C MET A 139 -1.15 -8.41 13.58
N ASP A 140 -1.09 -9.55 12.89
CA ASP A 140 0.00 -10.51 13.03
C ASP A 140 1.39 -9.95 12.63
N GLU A 141 2.39 -10.36 13.43
CA GLU A 141 3.84 -10.28 13.21
C GLU A 141 4.28 -10.17 11.75
N ASP A 142 3.91 -11.22 11.01
CA ASP A 142 4.37 -11.49 9.67
C ASP A 142 3.78 -10.50 8.66
N LEU A 143 2.54 -10.03 8.90
CA LEU A 143 1.91 -9.01 8.06
C LEU A 143 2.57 -7.64 8.28
N VAL A 144 2.85 -7.30 9.54
CA VAL A 144 3.53 -6.05 9.91
C VAL A 144 4.93 -6.02 9.28
N HIS A 145 5.67 -7.13 9.38
CA HIS A 145 7.01 -7.25 8.77
C HIS A 145 6.95 -7.05 7.26
N ALA A 146 5.92 -7.56 6.58
CA ALA A 146 5.80 -7.45 5.14
C ALA A 146 5.71 -5.99 4.69
N VAL A 147 5.00 -5.15 5.45
CA VAL A 147 4.91 -3.70 5.20
C VAL A 147 6.22 -2.98 5.53
N ILE A 148 7.06 -3.48 6.43
CA ILE A 148 8.42 -2.92 6.60
C ILE A 148 9.36 -3.34 5.47
N ALA A 149 9.22 -4.57 4.97
CA ALA A 149 10.14 -5.17 4.00
C ALA A 149 9.82 -4.86 2.53
N HIS A 150 8.63 -4.33 2.22
CA HIS A 150 8.20 -4.16 0.81
C HIS A 150 9.01 -3.11 0.04
N THR A 151 9.62 -2.14 0.72
CA THR A 151 10.21 -0.93 0.10
C THR A 151 11.70 -1.07 -0.23
N PRO A 152 12.20 -0.44 -1.33
CA PRO A 152 13.63 -0.40 -1.65
C PRO A 152 14.48 0.31 -0.59
N HIS A 153 13.86 1.06 0.32
CA HIS A 153 14.54 1.78 1.40
C HIS A 153 14.77 0.94 2.66
N SER A 154 14.26 -0.29 2.70
CA SER A 154 14.44 -1.21 3.83
C SER A 154 15.69 -2.07 3.65
N SER A 155 16.44 -2.27 4.73
CA SER A 155 17.48 -3.31 4.79
C SER A 155 16.90 -4.68 5.18
N VAL A 156 15.65 -4.71 5.65
CA VAL A 156 14.92 -5.94 5.95
C VAL A 156 14.33 -6.46 4.66
N ILE A 157 14.63 -7.71 4.34
CA ILE A 157 14.08 -8.39 3.16
C ILE A 157 12.83 -9.19 3.56
N PRO A 158 11.89 -9.44 2.63
CA PRO A 158 10.74 -10.30 2.88
C PRO A 158 11.14 -11.68 3.41
N GLN A 159 10.46 -12.17 4.45
CA GLN A 159 10.71 -13.46 5.12
C GLN A 159 9.54 -14.45 5.03
N THR A 160 8.41 -14.04 4.44
CA THR A 160 7.25 -14.90 4.19
C THR A 160 6.90 -14.95 2.70
N GLN A 161 6.17 -15.98 2.26
CA GLN A 161 5.75 -16.11 0.87
C GLN A 161 4.88 -14.93 0.44
N GLU A 162 3.97 -14.52 1.32
CA GLU A 162 3.06 -13.39 1.12
C GLU A 162 3.83 -12.08 0.95
N ALA A 163 4.82 -11.84 1.82
CA ALA A 163 5.66 -10.64 1.74
C ALA A 163 6.49 -10.60 0.45
N ILE A 164 7.03 -11.75 0.01
CA ILE A 164 7.78 -11.86 -1.26
C ILE A 164 6.86 -11.51 -2.43
N ILE A 165 5.65 -12.08 -2.47
CA ILE A 165 4.68 -11.85 -3.54
C ILE A 165 4.30 -10.37 -3.63
N VAL A 166 3.96 -9.76 -2.49
CA VAL A 166 3.56 -8.33 -2.49
C VAL A 166 4.73 -7.42 -2.86
N HIS A 167 5.93 -7.69 -2.35
CA HIS A 167 7.13 -6.93 -2.69
C HIS A 167 7.37 -6.90 -4.22
N TYR A 168 7.33 -8.06 -4.87
CA TYR A 168 7.54 -8.11 -6.32
C TYR A 168 6.38 -7.55 -7.13
N ALA A 169 5.14 -7.68 -6.66
CA ALA A 169 3.99 -7.05 -7.29
C ALA A 169 4.05 -5.52 -7.24
N ASP A 170 4.40 -4.93 -6.10
CA ASP A 170 4.60 -3.46 -5.97
C ASP A 170 5.76 -2.98 -6.83
N PHE A 171 6.88 -3.70 -6.86
CA PHE A 171 8.00 -3.36 -7.74
C PHE A 171 7.61 -3.41 -9.21
N ALA A 172 6.89 -4.45 -9.64
CA ALA A 172 6.45 -4.58 -11.02
C ALA A 172 5.49 -3.46 -11.42
N ASP A 173 4.49 -3.15 -10.60
CA ASP A 173 3.58 -2.04 -10.86
C ASP A 173 4.36 -0.72 -10.90
N SER A 174 5.16 -0.43 -9.87
CA SER A 174 5.91 0.82 -9.78
C SER A 174 6.90 1.02 -10.93
N ASP A 175 7.64 -0.01 -11.34
CA ASP A 175 8.62 0.10 -12.44
C ASP A 175 7.95 0.31 -13.81
N VAL A 176 6.79 -0.29 -14.06
CA VAL A 176 6.01 -0.01 -15.28
C VAL A 176 5.63 1.46 -15.33
N GLN A 177 5.17 2.01 -14.20
CA GLN A 177 4.79 3.42 -14.10
C GLN A 177 5.98 4.37 -14.24
N LEU A 178 7.10 4.04 -13.60
CA LEU A 178 8.34 4.83 -13.68
C LEU A 178 8.90 4.81 -15.11
N LEU A 179 8.91 3.66 -15.79
CA LEU A 179 9.39 3.56 -17.17
C LEU A 179 8.55 4.42 -18.11
N ASP A 180 7.23 4.33 -18.01
CA ASP A 180 6.30 5.13 -18.83
C ASP A 180 6.49 6.64 -18.59
N ALA A 181 6.81 7.04 -17.35
CA ALA A 181 7.13 8.42 -17.00
C ALA A 181 8.57 8.86 -17.34
N GLY A 182 9.41 7.99 -17.93
CA GLY A 182 10.81 8.28 -18.23
C GLY A 182 11.69 8.42 -16.98
N GLN A 183 11.25 7.88 -15.85
CA GLN A 183 11.92 7.96 -14.55
C GLN A 183 12.91 6.81 -14.33
N ARG A 184 13.67 6.90 -13.23
CA ARG A 184 14.60 5.84 -12.83
C ARG A 184 13.84 4.68 -12.19
N LEU A 185 14.07 3.47 -12.71
CA LEU A 185 13.52 2.22 -12.20
C LEU A 185 14.17 1.76 -10.89
N PHE A 186 13.44 0.98 -10.11
CA PHE A 186 13.91 0.25 -8.92
C PHE A 186 14.72 -0.99 -9.28
N CYS A 187 14.35 -1.72 -10.34
CA CYS A 187 15.14 -2.86 -10.79
C CYS A 187 16.59 -2.42 -11.14
N LYS A 188 17.57 -3.22 -10.69
CA LYS A 188 18.99 -2.87 -10.81
C LYS A 188 19.37 -2.62 -12.27
N ARG A 189 19.91 -1.45 -12.57
CA ARG A 189 20.73 -1.26 -13.77
C ARG A 189 22.01 -2.07 -13.60
N ARG A 190 22.43 -2.80 -14.64
CA ARG A 190 23.82 -3.29 -14.72
C ARG A 190 24.73 -2.05 -14.57
N SER A 191 25.61 -2.11 -13.57
CA SER A 191 26.72 -1.16 -13.40
C SER A 191 27.60 -1.14 -14.63
#